data_AF-A0A316UMZ8-F1
#
_entry.id   AF-A0A316UMZ8-F1
#
_cell.length_a   1.000
_cell.length_b   1.000
_cell.length_c   1.000
_cell.angle_alpha   90.00
_cell.angle_beta   90.00
_cell.angle_gamma   90.00
#
_symmetry.space_group_name_H-M   'P 1'
#
loop_
_entity.id
_entity.type
_entity.pdbx_description
1 polymer ?
#
loop_
_entity_poly.entity_id
_entity_poly.type
_entity_poly.pdbx_seq_one_letter_code
_entity_poly.pdbx_strand_id
1 'polypeptide(L)'
;MTPLLPLLANALALLPLAPLTVAKHVVCSWRPGIATPDKYGFNRFCSATSYTTTTHDKTTAEFKCKHLFEGNTVKPATWNVLGDGILEFASPCGMGGWFAEGEHAWCPDSSFAMCTDETHGDECWYMDKRDDCEWPTKFTVDTLPTSVELWYRRK
;
A
#
# COMPACT_ATOMS: atom_id res chain seq x y z
N MET A 1 61.50 -40.09 -8.52
CA MET A 1 60.09 -40.44 -8.22
C MET A 1 59.59 -39.40 -7.24
N THR A 2 58.86 -38.40 -7.72
CA THR A 2 58.41 -37.23 -6.97
C THR A 2 56.88 -37.28 -6.90
N PRO A 3 56.24 -37.23 -5.71
CA PRO A 3 54.79 -37.33 -5.64
C PRO A 3 54.14 -35.97 -5.93
N LEU A 4 53.10 -36.01 -6.77
CA LEU A 4 52.15 -34.92 -6.99
C LEU A 4 51.35 -34.67 -5.69
N LEU A 5 51.34 -33.43 -5.19
CA LEU A 5 50.32 -32.96 -4.26
C LEU A 5 49.18 -32.32 -5.05
N PRO A 6 47.90 -32.61 -4.73
CA PRO A 6 46.77 -31.97 -5.37
C PRO A 6 46.50 -30.60 -4.72
N LEU A 7 46.56 -29.54 -5.51
CA LEU A 7 46.04 -28.21 -5.17
C LEU A 7 44.51 -28.27 -5.15
N LEU A 8 43.94 -28.64 -4.02
CA LEU A 8 42.52 -28.38 -3.72
C LEU A 8 42.38 -26.89 -3.40
N ALA A 9 42.17 -26.10 -4.46
CA ALA A 9 41.79 -24.70 -4.35
C ALA A 9 40.40 -24.62 -3.71
N ASN A 10 40.36 -24.40 -2.40
CA ASN A 10 39.17 -23.97 -1.67
C ASN A 10 38.77 -22.58 -2.17
N ALA A 11 38.04 -22.52 -3.28
CA ALA A 11 37.30 -21.34 -3.68
C ALA A 11 36.11 -21.17 -2.72
N LEU A 12 36.40 -20.55 -1.56
CA LEU A 12 35.39 -20.12 -0.61
C LEU A 12 34.57 -19.02 -1.30
N ALA A 13 33.49 -19.43 -1.96
CA ALA A 13 32.55 -18.52 -2.60
C ALA A 13 31.92 -17.65 -1.51
N LEU A 14 32.37 -16.39 -1.39
CA LEU A 14 31.64 -15.36 -0.67
C LEU A 14 30.33 -15.13 -1.42
N LEU A 15 29.27 -15.85 -1.04
CA LEU A 15 27.92 -15.45 -1.43
C LEU A 15 27.60 -14.15 -0.68
N PRO A 16 27.36 -13.03 -1.38
CA PRO A 16 26.86 -11.84 -0.72
C PRO A 16 25.48 -12.18 -0.16
N LEU A 17 25.35 -12.13 1.17
CA LEU A 17 24.05 -12.10 1.84
C LEU A 17 23.38 -10.78 1.45
N ALA A 18 22.65 -10.80 0.33
CA ALA A 18 21.79 -9.67 -0.02
C ALA A 18 20.80 -9.48 1.14
N PRO A 19 20.66 -8.25 1.68
CA PRO A 19 19.65 -7.99 2.70
C PRO A 19 18.30 -8.33 2.08
N LEU A 20 17.62 -9.31 2.67
CA LEU A 20 16.20 -9.52 2.40
C LEU A 20 15.50 -8.24 2.85
N THR A 21 15.14 -7.40 1.87
CA THR A 21 14.30 -6.24 2.11
C THR A 21 12.92 -6.76 2.45
N VAL A 22 12.70 -7.07 3.72
CA VAL A 22 11.36 -7.27 4.26
C VAL A 22 10.68 -5.91 4.13
N ALA A 23 9.68 -5.82 3.25
CA ALA A 23 8.78 -4.67 3.23
C ALA A 23 8.24 -4.52 4.65
N LYS A 24 8.60 -3.42 5.32
CA LYS A 24 8.16 -3.16 6.68
C LYS A 24 6.70 -2.77 6.60
N HIS A 25 5.82 -3.73 6.84
CA HIS A 25 4.42 -3.45 7.05
C HIS A 25 4.29 -2.56 8.29
N VAL A 26 3.86 -1.31 8.09
CA VAL A 26 3.71 -0.33 9.16
C VAL A 26 2.24 -0.03 9.40
N VAL A 27 1.86 0.12 10.66
CA VAL A 27 0.54 0.63 11.01
C VAL A 27 0.50 2.12 10.70
N CYS A 28 -0.53 2.58 9.97
CA CYS A 28 -0.68 3.99 9.62
C CYS A 28 -0.74 4.84 10.91
N SER A 29 0.24 5.70 11.15
CA SER A 29 0.34 6.44 12.42
C SER A 29 0.44 7.96 12.26
N TRP A 30 0.46 8.46 11.03
CA TRP A 30 0.64 9.89 10.77
C TRP A 30 -0.68 10.61 10.50
N ARG A 31 -0.96 11.64 11.30
CA ARG A 31 -2.05 12.60 11.15
C ARG A 31 -1.51 14.03 11.37
N PRO A 32 -1.69 14.98 10.43
CA PRO A 32 -1.36 16.38 10.63
C PRO A 32 -2.37 17.11 11.53
N GLY A 33 -3.57 16.55 11.70
CA GLY A 33 -4.63 17.07 12.58
C GLY A 33 -5.95 16.34 12.35
N ILE A 34 -7.06 16.89 12.88
CA ILE A 34 -8.39 16.26 12.84
C ILE A 34 -9.28 16.68 11.68
N ALA A 35 -8.92 17.74 10.96
CA ALA A 35 -9.69 18.19 9.80
C ALA A 35 -9.53 17.23 8.60
N THR A 36 -10.42 17.36 7.63
CA THR A 36 -10.37 16.65 6.35
C THR A 36 -9.15 17.07 5.50
N PRO A 37 -8.63 16.22 4.59
CA PRO A 37 -7.40 16.49 3.85
C PRO A 37 -7.40 17.78 3.02
N ASP A 38 -8.55 18.25 2.56
CA ASP A 38 -8.69 19.52 1.83
C ASP A 38 -8.22 20.73 2.67
N LYS A 39 -8.38 20.67 4.00
CA LYS A 39 -7.89 21.72 4.91
C LYS A 39 -6.38 21.78 5.02
N TYR A 40 -5.68 20.75 4.57
CA TYR A 40 -4.22 20.68 4.51
C TYR A 40 -3.68 20.77 3.08
N GLY A 41 -4.50 21.22 2.11
CA GLY A 41 -4.09 21.45 0.73
C GLY A 41 -4.04 20.20 -0.14
N PHE A 42 -4.67 19.10 0.29
CA PHE A 42 -4.81 17.92 -0.55
C PHE A 42 -6.00 18.06 -1.49
N ASN A 43 -5.89 17.42 -2.64
CA ASN A 43 -6.94 17.28 -3.63
C ASN A 43 -7.41 15.83 -3.61
N ARG A 44 -8.72 15.62 -3.74
CA ARG A 44 -9.27 14.27 -3.85
C ARG A 44 -8.82 13.66 -5.17
N PHE A 45 -8.27 12.47 -5.11
CA PHE A 45 -7.87 11.67 -6.27
C PHE A 45 -9.05 10.85 -6.79
N CYS A 46 -9.60 9.98 -5.94
CA CYS A 46 -10.79 9.18 -6.25
C CYS A 46 -11.47 8.71 -4.95
N SER A 47 -12.71 8.22 -5.06
CA SER A 47 -13.37 7.39 -4.05
C SER A 47 -13.42 5.95 -4.57
N ALA A 48 -12.85 5.02 -3.80
CA ALA A 48 -12.73 3.62 -4.15
C ALA A 48 -13.77 2.78 -3.39
N THR A 49 -14.64 2.12 -4.14
CA THR A 49 -15.71 1.27 -3.61
C THR A 49 -15.15 -0.11 -3.27
N SER A 50 -15.63 -0.72 -2.19
CA SER A 50 -15.25 -2.08 -1.81
C SER A 50 -15.99 -3.14 -2.64
N TYR A 51 -15.27 -4.21 -2.97
CA TYR A 51 -15.78 -5.36 -3.69
C TYR A 51 -15.38 -6.63 -2.94
N THR A 52 -16.32 -7.18 -2.18
CA THR A 52 -16.11 -8.38 -1.39
C THR A 52 -16.17 -9.64 -2.26
N THR A 53 -15.21 -10.55 -2.04
CA THR A 53 -15.17 -11.87 -2.66
C THR A 53 -15.06 -12.92 -1.56
N THR A 54 -15.95 -13.91 -1.57
CA THR A 54 -15.96 -15.02 -0.62
C THR A 54 -15.60 -16.30 -1.36
N THR A 55 -14.54 -16.94 -0.90
CA THR A 55 -14.19 -18.33 -1.23
C THR A 55 -14.67 -19.26 -0.12
N HIS A 56 -14.45 -20.57 -0.26
CA HIS A 56 -14.91 -21.56 0.74
C HIS A 56 -14.42 -21.25 2.17
N ASP A 57 -13.20 -20.72 2.31
CA ASP A 57 -12.56 -20.55 3.62
C ASP A 57 -12.31 -19.09 4.01
N LYS A 58 -12.53 -18.15 3.08
CA LYS A 58 -12.07 -16.77 3.28
C LYS A 58 -12.88 -15.76 2.50
N THR A 59 -13.28 -14.70 3.19
CA THR A 59 -13.84 -13.48 2.60
C THR A 59 -12.77 -12.40 2.57
N THR A 60 -12.53 -11.80 1.41
CA THR A 60 -11.60 -10.68 1.21
C THR A 60 -12.32 -9.54 0.52
N ALA A 61 -11.79 -8.33 0.57
CA ALA A 61 -12.30 -7.23 -0.25
C ALA A 61 -11.18 -6.50 -0.98
N GLU A 62 -11.48 -6.01 -2.18
CA GLU A 62 -10.63 -5.08 -2.91
C GLU A 62 -11.35 -3.74 -3.04
N PHE A 63 -10.65 -2.64 -2.80
CA PHE A 63 -11.18 -1.30 -3.04
C PHE A 63 -10.72 -0.85 -4.41
N LYS A 64 -11.65 -0.40 -5.27
CA LYS A 64 -11.32 -0.01 -6.65
C LYS A 64 -11.96 1.31 -7.03
N CYS A 65 -11.22 2.12 -7.79
CA CYS A 65 -11.73 3.34 -8.40
C CYS A 65 -11.13 3.54 -9.80
N LYS A 66 -11.66 4.51 -10.54
CA LYS A 66 -11.07 4.95 -11.81
C LYS A 66 -9.90 5.90 -11.54
N HIS A 67 -8.77 5.62 -12.17
CA HIS A 67 -7.59 6.46 -12.19
C HIS A 67 -7.93 7.83 -12.79
N LEU A 68 -7.62 8.90 -12.05
CA LEU A 68 -8.02 10.25 -12.45
C LEU A 68 -7.44 10.69 -13.80
N PHE A 69 -6.26 10.18 -14.18
CA PHE A 69 -5.52 10.64 -15.36
C PHE A 69 -5.54 9.66 -16.54
N GLU A 70 -5.78 8.38 -16.29
CA GLU A 70 -5.61 7.33 -17.31
C GLU A 70 -6.90 6.58 -17.60
N GLY A 71 -7.95 6.75 -16.77
CA GLY A 71 -9.21 6.02 -16.92
C GLY A 71 -9.13 4.51 -16.60
N ASN A 72 -7.92 3.97 -16.37
CA ASN A 72 -7.69 2.62 -15.88
C ASN A 72 -8.29 2.44 -14.47
N THR A 73 -8.58 1.21 -14.08
CA THR A 73 -9.03 0.93 -12.71
C THR A 73 -7.81 0.70 -11.82
N VAL A 74 -7.74 1.39 -10.67
CA VAL A 74 -6.69 1.16 -9.67
C VAL A 74 -7.24 0.51 -8.42
N LYS A 75 -6.34 -0.16 -7.68
CA LYS A 75 -6.64 -0.88 -6.44
C LYS A 75 -5.80 -0.33 -5.29
N PRO A 76 -6.26 0.74 -4.62
CA PRO A 76 -5.51 1.37 -3.54
C PRO A 76 -5.48 0.58 -2.23
N ALA A 77 -6.47 -0.28 -1.98
CA ALA A 77 -6.59 -0.97 -0.70
C ALA A 77 -7.15 -2.38 -0.86
N THR A 78 -6.77 -3.24 0.09
CA THR A 78 -7.31 -4.60 0.22
C THR A 78 -7.62 -4.91 1.67
N TRP A 79 -8.65 -5.74 1.88
CA TRP A 79 -9.02 -6.20 3.21
C TRP A 79 -8.92 -7.72 3.31
N ASN A 80 -8.42 -8.16 4.45
CA ASN A 80 -8.22 -9.56 4.81
C ASN A 80 -7.21 -10.30 3.92
N VAL A 81 -6.39 -9.62 3.12
CA VAL A 81 -5.41 -10.27 2.23
C VAL A 81 -4.14 -10.65 3.00
N LEU A 82 -3.52 -9.68 3.68
CA LEU A 82 -2.28 -9.90 4.44
C LEU A 82 -2.47 -10.44 5.86
N GLY A 83 -3.69 -10.42 6.38
CA GLY A 83 -4.00 -11.02 7.67
C GLY A 83 -5.43 -10.75 8.09
N ASP A 84 -5.86 -11.47 9.12
CA ASP A 84 -7.25 -11.47 9.56
C ASP A 84 -7.70 -10.08 10.01
N GLY A 85 -8.70 -9.55 9.30
CA GLY A 85 -9.34 -8.26 9.54
C GLY A 85 -8.50 -7.03 9.14
N ILE A 86 -7.33 -7.22 8.52
CA ILE A 86 -6.42 -6.14 8.16
C ILE A 86 -6.93 -5.43 6.90
N LEU A 87 -7.13 -4.12 6.99
CA LEU A 87 -7.30 -3.23 5.84
C LEU A 87 -5.93 -2.61 5.52
N GLU A 88 -5.34 -2.99 4.40
CA GLU A 88 -4.06 -2.49 3.93
C GLU A 88 -4.25 -1.52 2.79
N PHE A 89 -3.51 -0.43 2.81
CA PHE A 89 -3.38 0.48 1.68
C PHE A 89 -2.02 0.32 1.02
N ALA A 90 -2.05 0.14 -0.30
CA ALA A 90 -0.86 0.03 -1.13
C ALA A 90 -0.17 1.40 -1.29
N SER A 91 1.15 1.35 -1.51
CA SER A 91 1.94 2.55 -1.77
C SER A 91 1.41 3.33 -2.99
N PRO A 92 1.31 4.67 -2.95
CA PRO A 92 0.85 5.47 -4.08
C PRO A 92 1.79 5.39 -5.29
N CYS A 93 3.10 5.40 -5.04
CA CYS A 93 4.14 5.52 -6.06
C CYS A 93 5.27 4.51 -5.88
N GLY A 94 5.00 3.39 -5.20
CA GLY A 94 5.88 2.22 -5.24
C GLY A 94 5.70 1.42 -6.52
N MET A 95 6.30 0.23 -6.57
CA MET A 95 6.15 -0.67 -7.71
C MET A 95 4.70 -1.17 -7.80
N GLY A 96 3.98 -0.80 -8.87
CA GLY A 96 2.54 -1.07 -8.98
C GLY A 96 1.68 -0.19 -8.06
N GLY A 97 2.19 1.00 -7.71
CA GLY A 97 1.48 1.93 -6.85
C GLY A 97 0.31 2.60 -7.57
N TRP A 98 -0.80 2.82 -6.87
CA TRP A 98 -2.08 3.22 -7.46
C TRP A 98 -2.14 4.65 -8.04
N PHE A 99 -1.14 5.48 -7.79
CA PHE A 99 -1.07 6.85 -8.32
C PHE A 99 -0.17 6.95 -9.56
N ALA A 100 0.93 6.20 -9.58
CA ALA A 100 1.96 6.30 -10.62
C ALA A 100 2.10 4.96 -11.35
N GLU A 101 1.04 4.53 -12.03
CA GLU A 101 1.12 3.49 -13.06
C GLU A 101 1.22 4.11 -14.45
N GLY A 102 1.67 3.34 -15.44
CA GLY A 102 1.57 3.72 -16.86
C GLY A 102 2.62 4.71 -17.40
N GLU A 103 2.32 5.27 -18.58
CA GLU A 103 3.18 6.24 -19.29
C GLU A 103 3.29 7.57 -18.55
N HIS A 104 2.45 7.79 -17.53
CA HIS A 104 2.41 8.97 -16.69
C HIS A 104 2.86 8.68 -15.25
N ALA A 105 3.83 7.78 -15.06
CA ALA A 105 4.46 7.40 -13.78
C ALA A 105 5.23 8.55 -13.07
N TRP A 106 4.63 9.73 -13.01
CA TRP A 106 5.08 10.87 -12.23
C TRP A 106 4.36 10.87 -10.89
N CYS A 107 5.16 10.89 -9.82
CA CYS A 107 4.66 11.03 -8.46
C CYS A 107 4.83 12.49 -7.99
N PRO A 108 3.76 13.30 -7.94
CA PRO A 108 3.83 14.74 -7.81
C PRO A 108 4.25 15.22 -6.41
N ASP A 109 4.01 14.42 -5.38
CA ASP A 109 4.35 14.77 -3.99
C ASP A 109 4.93 13.55 -3.26
N SER A 110 5.52 13.81 -2.09
CA SER A 110 5.88 12.80 -1.11
C SER A 110 4.70 12.39 -0.25
N SER A 111 3.65 13.21 -0.12
CA SER A 111 2.56 12.94 0.85
C SER A 111 1.22 12.62 0.18
N PHE A 112 0.58 11.57 0.68
CA PHE A 112 -0.75 11.11 0.28
C PHE A 112 -1.63 10.91 1.51
N ALA A 113 -2.95 10.91 1.33
CA ALA A 113 -3.87 10.62 2.42
C ALA A 113 -4.98 9.67 1.97
N MET A 114 -5.56 8.99 2.96
CA MET A 114 -6.60 8.00 2.82
C MET A 114 -7.60 8.17 3.94
N CYS A 115 -8.87 8.18 3.60
CA CYS A 115 -9.96 8.30 4.55
C CYS A 115 -10.93 7.16 4.37
N THR A 116 -11.46 6.63 5.45
CA THR A 116 -12.64 5.75 5.41
C THR A 116 -13.91 6.60 5.27
N ASP A 117 -15.01 5.98 4.84
CA ASP A 117 -16.30 6.67 4.71
C ASP A 117 -16.85 7.27 6.03
N GLU A 118 -17.88 8.12 5.92
CA GLU A 118 -18.50 8.83 7.05
C GLU A 118 -18.97 7.90 8.18
N THR A 119 -19.29 6.64 7.88
CA THR A 119 -19.72 5.67 8.90
C THR A 119 -18.58 5.29 9.87
N HIS A 120 -17.35 5.61 9.49
CA HIS A 120 -16.12 5.39 10.26
C HIS A 120 -15.53 6.71 10.79
N GLY A 121 -16.32 7.79 10.85
CA GLY A 121 -15.93 9.04 11.50
C GLY A 121 -14.94 9.90 10.72
N ASP A 122 -14.91 9.78 9.38
CA ASP A 122 -14.00 10.52 8.49
C ASP A 122 -12.54 10.43 8.92
N GLU A 123 -12.16 9.28 9.49
CA GLU A 123 -10.81 9.04 9.93
C GLU A 123 -9.87 9.01 8.73
N CYS A 124 -8.90 9.92 8.72
CA CYS A 124 -7.89 9.98 7.68
C CYS A 124 -6.51 9.63 8.24
N TRP A 125 -5.73 8.88 7.47
CA TRP A 125 -4.32 8.64 7.71
C TRP A 125 -3.50 9.11 6.51
N TYR A 126 -2.25 9.45 6.78
CA TYR A 126 -1.35 10.02 5.79
C TYR A 126 -0.11 9.13 5.68
N MET A 127 0.48 9.08 4.49
CA MET A 127 1.62 8.22 4.19
C MET A 127 2.58 8.89 3.22
N ASP A 128 3.85 8.43 3.23
CA ASP A 128 4.77 8.76 2.16
C ASP A 128 4.36 8.02 0.86
N LYS A 129 4.77 8.59 -0.27
CA LYS A 129 4.54 8.04 -1.61
C LYS A 129 5.01 6.60 -1.81
N ARG A 130 5.93 6.10 -0.98
CA ARG A 130 6.47 4.74 -1.07
C ARG A 130 6.05 3.83 0.07
N ASP A 131 5.28 4.33 1.02
CA ASP A 131 4.84 3.53 2.16
C ASP A 131 3.57 2.78 1.80
N ASP A 132 3.54 1.48 2.07
CA ASP A 132 2.34 0.72 2.37
C ASP A 132 1.98 0.91 3.85
N CYS A 133 0.70 0.92 4.20
CA CYS A 133 0.33 0.88 5.62
C CYS A 133 -0.97 0.12 5.91
N GLU A 134 -1.00 -0.54 7.07
CA GLU A 134 -2.19 -1.15 7.65
C GLU A 134 -2.97 -0.13 8.46
N TRP A 135 -4.28 -0.11 8.23
CA TRP A 135 -5.19 0.69 9.03
C TRP A 135 -5.10 0.28 10.52
N PRO A 136 -5.08 1.23 11.47
CA PRO A 136 -4.86 0.89 12.89
C PRO A 136 -5.91 0.00 13.53
N THR A 137 -7.11 0.01 12.98
CA THR A 137 -8.25 -0.78 13.46
C THR A 137 -8.51 -1.92 12.50
N LYS A 138 -8.73 -3.12 13.06
CA LYS A 138 -9.17 -4.28 12.29
C LYS A 138 -10.67 -4.22 12.04
N PHE A 139 -11.09 -4.72 10.90
CA PHE A 139 -12.49 -4.76 10.48
C PHE A 139 -12.99 -6.19 10.34
N THR A 140 -14.27 -6.39 10.61
CA THR A 140 -15.03 -7.57 10.16
C THR A 140 -15.73 -7.25 8.84
N VAL A 141 -16.41 -8.23 8.25
CA VAL A 141 -17.25 -7.98 7.05
C VAL A 141 -18.33 -6.92 7.33
N ASP A 142 -18.93 -6.96 8.53
CA ASP A 142 -20.04 -6.06 8.89
C ASP A 142 -19.57 -4.64 9.22
N THR A 143 -18.32 -4.48 9.65
CA THR A 143 -17.74 -3.17 9.97
C THR A 143 -16.78 -2.69 8.89
N LEU A 144 -16.70 -3.35 7.74
CA LEU A 144 -15.79 -2.93 6.67
C LEU A 144 -16.31 -1.64 6.03
N PRO A 145 -15.48 -0.61 5.80
CA PRO A 145 -15.89 0.56 5.03
C PRO A 145 -16.40 0.16 3.64
N THR A 146 -17.49 0.79 3.22
CA THR A 146 -18.07 0.62 1.89
C THR A 146 -17.25 1.33 0.82
N SER A 147 -16.52 2.37 1.23
CA SER A 147 -15.57 3.06 0.38
C SER A 147 -14.42 3.68 1.18
N VAL A 148 -13.34 3.98 0.45
CA VAL A 148 -12.22 4.79 0.95
C VAL A 148 -11.94 5.93 -0.02
N GLU A 149 -11.63 7.10 0.49
CA GLU A 149 -11.22 8.24 -0.32
C GLU A 149 -9.70 8.37 -0.36
N LEU A 150 -9.15 8.58 -1.55
CA LEU A 150 -7.74 8.82 -1.76
C LEU A 150 -7.47 10.28 -2.07
N TRP A 151 -6.38 10.78 -1.54
CA TRP A 151 -6.01 12.19 -1.62
C TRP A 151 -4.54 12.34 -1.95
N TYR A 152 -4.22 13.37 -2.73
CA TYR A 152 -2.87 13.72 -3.12
C TYR A 152 -2.67 15.23 -3.00
N ARG A 153 -1.46 15.66 -2.67
CA ARG A 153 -1.10 17.07 -2.73
C ARG A 153 -0.40 17.37 -4.05
N ARG A 154 -0.68 18.52 -4.65
CA ARG A 154 0.12 19.05 -5.76
C ARG A 154 1.13 20.02 -5.18
N LYS A 155 2.40 19.85 -5.53
CA LYS A 155 3.43 20.87 -5.25
C LYS A 155 3.36 21.99 -6.26
#